data_AF-A0A0F7FH89-F1
#
_entry.id   AF-A0A0F7FH89-F1
#
_cell.length_a   1.000
_cell.length_b   1.000
_cell.length_c   1.000
_cell.angle_alpha   90.00
_cell.angle_beta   90.00
_cell.angle_gamma   90.00
#
_symmetry.space_group_name_H-M   'P 1'
#
loop_
_entity.id
_entity.type
_entity.pdbx_description
1 polymer ?
#
loop_
_entity_poly.entity_id
_entity_poly.type
_entity_poly.pdbx_seq_one_letter_code
_entity_poly.pdbx_strand_id
1 'polypeptide(L)'
;MVKATMLGQAEIIAALLLTVIVLAGFAITWTYLFPSYLSWEHEASNTALESRLAASEKIVIGNAVFSSSTVKLTLVNTGSVGIRVRAIYVNETPAWQGQLDLAPGQPAEISLSVPGDNLLLWVKVCSARGNCWIFPVFNSSLTTPTTPPPPPPPPPPSGGAPVFVITSYNSTIYGQPGSTASLVVGVSNTENSSGACRVEVYDQAGSLAASTTTTIQAGSTVTVRLALTLPGTKGTYTWTIKAYNSYTGRYDDSKTFTVRALDILPDTSAVLFYTPFETPPSGWQAMGGKWRIATGQGWAGSNALQGVDDNKGPSRTSIYSWSQAIGGYSHIRTLVVLGGVNQNDGIDRGFAFLDISQTTRGFYGVVIQPSKGNVILKVELGTTSGISDLNQVSAGYSSSWYILYCGYSRSGGVNSFSATLYDQSGVGLATLQVSDSSLSPNYFGLLVDGGTAFFDDLVLATGDPRYVNVTGLDPGWSVEIWRGSTLVASGVADATGVARLDVKLYPIVQPATLVVKDGSGAIVLSRTYDVVVGGYVFRVDP
;
A
#
# COMPACT_ATOMS: atom_id res chain seq x y z
N MET A 1 -14.04 -49.07 54.03
CA MET A 1 -14.31 -49.39 52.61
C MET A 1 -15.38 -48.50 51.97
N VAL A 2 -16.47 -48.11 52.66
CA VAL A 2 -17.56 -47.28 52.09
C VAL A 2 -17.14 -45.83 51.72
N LYS A 3 -16.09 -45.28 52.33
CA LYS A 3 -15.63 -43.90 52.06
C LYS A 3 -14.83 -43.75 50.75
N ALA A 4 -14.26 -44.85 50.23
CA ALA A 4 -13.45 -44.82 49.01
C ALA A 4 -14.30 -44.90 47.73
N THR A 5 -15.47 -45.55 47.79
CA THR A 5 -16.42 -45.63 46.67
C THR A 5 -17.17 -44.32 46.41
N MET A 6 -17.35 -43.47 47.42
CA MET A 6 -18.03 -42.18 47.24
C MET A 6 -17.17 -41.12 46.54
N LEU A 7 -15.84 -41.18 46.67
CA LEU A 7 -14.93 -40.23 46.02
C LEU A 7 -14.89 -40.43 44.49
N GLY A 8 -14.83 -41.68 44.03
CA GLY A 8 -14.83 -41.97 42.58
C GLY A 8 -16.14 -41.60 41.88
N GLN A 9 -17.29 -41.69 42.56
CA GLN A 9 -18.57 -41.29 41.98
C GLN A 9 -18.67 -39.77 41.78
N ALA A 10 -18.13 -38.97 42.71
CA ALA A 10 -18.13 -37.51 42.60
C ALA A 10 -17.27 -37.02 41.42
N GLU A 11 -16.11 -37.63 41.19
CA GLU A 11 -15.23 -37.29 40.05
C GLU A 11 -15.89 -37.60 38.70
N ILE A 12 -16.57 -38.75 38.59
CA ILE A 12 -17.30 -39.12 37.36
C ILE A 12 -18.45 -38.14 37.10
N ILE A 13 -19.23 -37.79 38.12
CA ILE A 13 -20.33 -36.82 37.98
C ILE A 13 -19.79 -35.45 37.58
N ALA A 14 -18.69 -34.99 38.18
CA ALA A 14 -18.05 -33.73 37.83
C ALA A 14 -17.57 -33.71 36.37
N ALA A 15 -16.93 -34.79 35.90
CA ALA A 15 -16.47 -34.92 34.52
C ALA A 15 -17.63 -34.92 33.51
N LEU A 16 -18.72 -35.64 33.82
CA LEU A 16 -19.92 -35.65 32.98
C LEU A 16 -20.58 -34.27 32.93
N LEU A 17 -20.69 -33.57 34.06
CA LEU A 17 -21.24 -32.22 34.13
C LEU A 17 -20.41 -31.23 33.30
N LEU A 18 -19.08 -31.28 33.42
CA LEU A 18 -18.17 -30.44 32.63
C LEU A 18 -18.34 -30.71 31.13
N THR A 19 -18.48 -31.97 30.73
CA THR A 19 -18.70 -32.35 29.34
C THR A 19 -20.01 -31.75 28.80
N VAL A 20 -21.09 -31.82 29.57
CA VAL A 20 -22.39 -31.21 29.19
C VAL A 20 -22.26 -29.68 29.05
N ILE A 21 -21.56 -29.02 29.98
CA ILE A 21 -21.34 -27.57 29.92
C ILE A 21 -20.55 -27.17 28.68
N VAL A 22 -19.48 -27.90 28.34
CA VAL A 22 -18.67 -27.64 27.14
C VAL A 22 -19.49 -27.83 25.87
N LEU A 23 -20.27 -28.92 25.78
CA LEU A 23 -21.13 -29.18 24.62
C LEU A 23 -22.23 -28.11 24.48
N ALA A 24 -22.84 -27.68 25.58
CA ALA A 24 -23.82 -26.60 25.58
C ALA A 24 -23.19 -25.27 25.16
N GLY A 25 -21.99 -24.95 25.66
CA GLY A 25 -21.23 -23.76 25.27
C GLY A 25 -20.89 -23.76 23.78
N PHE A 26 -20.46 -24.90 23.24
CA PHE A 26 -20.21 -25.06 21.81
C PHE A 26 -21.48 -24.91 20.98
N ALA A 27 -22.59 -25.54 21.41
CA ALA A 27 -23.88 -25.44 20.72
C ALA A 27 -24.42 -24.00 20.71
N ILE A 28 -24.31 -23.25 21.82
CA ILE A 28 -24.70 -21.84 21.88
C ILE A 28 -23.82 -21.00 20.96
N THR A 29 -22.49 -21.18 21.04
CA THR A 29 -21.52 -20.50 20.16
C THR A 29 -21.87 -20.73 18.68
N TRP A 30 -22.10 -21.99 18.30
CA TRP A 30 -22.41 -22.35 16.91
C TRP A 30 -23.78 -21.85 16.47
N THR A 31 -24.79 -21.89 17.33
CA THR A 31 -26.16 -21.50 16.94
C THR A 31 -26.32 -19.98 16.82
N TYR A 32 -25.62 -19.20 17.65
CA TYR A 32 -25.80 -17.74 17.69
C TYR A 32 -24.68 -16.96 16.99
N LEU A 33 -23.42 -17.36 17.17
CA LEU A 33 -22.29 -16.59 16.61
C LEU A 33 -22.03 -16.96 15.15
N PHE A 34 -22.22 -18.22 14.74
CA PHE A 34 -21.93 -18.63 13.37
C PHE A 34 -22.85 -17.97 12.32
N PRO A 35 -24.18 -17.88 12.50
CA PRO A 35 -25.03 -17.15 11.54
C PRO A 35 -24.71 -15.65 11.49
N SER A 36 -24.38 -15.05 12.63
CA SER A 36 -23.99 -13.64 12.71
C SER A 36 -22.69 -13.40 11.94
N TYR A 37 -21.69 -14.27 12.14
CA TYR A 37 -20.43 -14.24 11.40
C TYR A 37 -20.66 -14.36 9.88
N LEU A 38 -21.48 -15.32 9.43
CA LEU A 38 -21.80 -15.48 8.01
C LEU A 38 -22.53 -14.26 7.43
N SER A 39 -23.45 -13.65 8.19
CA SER A 39 -24.13 -12.43 7.75
C SER A 39 -23.16 -11.26 7.56
N TRP A 40 -22.19 -11.11 8.46
CA TRP A 40 -21.15 -10.09 8.36
C TRP A 40 -20.20 -10.35 7.18
N GLU A 41 -19.82 -11.61 6.95
CA GLU A 41 -19.01 -12.00 5.80
C GLU A 41 -19.73 -11.71 4.47
N HIS A 42 -21.04 -11.99 4.40
CA HIS A 42 -21.87 -11.66 3.25
C HIS A 42 -22.00 -10.15 3.04
N GLU A 43 -22.22 -9.37 4.10
CA GLU A 43 -22.31 -7.92 4.03
C GLU A 43 -20.98 -7.28 3.60
N ALA A 44 -19.86 -7.75 4.15
CA ALA A 44 -18.52 -7.33 3.76
C ALA A 44 -18.23 -7.65 2.29
N SER A 45 -18.59 -8.86 1.84
CA SER A 45 -18.41 -9.28 0.45
C SER A 45 -19.28 -8.48 -0.53
N ASN A 46 -20.54 -8.22 -0.17
CA ASN A 46 -21.44 -7.40 -0.97
C ASN A 46 -20.96 -5.95 -1.05
N THR A 47 -20.47 -5.38 0.06
CA THR A 47 -19.91 -4.03 0.10
C THR A 47 -18.63 -3.93 -0.74
N ALA A 48 -17.77 -4.95 -0.69
CA ALA A 48 -16.57 -5.04 -1.52
C ALA A 48 -16.93 -5.17 -3.02
N LEU A 49 -17.99 -5.90 -3.35
CA LEU A 49 -18.47 -6.02 -4.73
C LEU A 49 -19.08 -4.70 -5.24
N GLU A 50 -19.97 -4.07 -4.47
CA GLU A 50 -20.58 -2.79 -4.83
C GLU A 50 -19.54 -1.68 -4.99
N SER A 51 -18.50 -1.63 -4.13
CA SER A 51 -17.41 -0.67 -4.29
C SER A 51 -16.57 -0.92 -5.56
N ARG A 52 -16.31 -2.20 -5.91
CA ARG A 52 -15.65 -2.55 -7.18
C ARG A 52 -16.50 -2.20 -8.40
N LEU A 53 -17.81 -2.44 -8.34
CA LEU A 53 -18.75 -2.07 -9.41
C LEU A 53 -18.81 -0.54 -9.54
N ALA A 54 -18.92 0.20 -8.44
CA ALA A 54 -18.92 1.65 -8.44
C ALA A 54 -17.61 2.23 -9.02
N ALA A 55 -16.44 1.68 -8.65
CA ALA A 55 -15.16 2.11 -9.22
C ALA A 55 -15.02 1.82 -10.72
N SER A 56 -15.82 0.89 -11.25
CA SER A 56 -15.83 0.50 -12.67
C SER A 56 -16.82 1.31 -13.51
N GLU A 57 -17.66 2.15 -12.88
CA GLU A 57 -18.55 3.07 -13.59
C GLU A 57 -17.76 4.25 -14.16
N LYS A 58 -17.92 4.52 -15.45
CA LYS A 58 -17.42 5.75 -16.09
C LYS A 58 -18.45 6.26 -17.07
N ILE A 59 -18.73 7.55 -17.03
CA ILE A 59 -19.64 8.19 -17.97
C ILE A 59 -18.96 9.40 -18.59
N VAL A 60 -19.33 9.73 -19.83
CA VAL A 60 -18.92 10.94 -20.51
C VAL A 60 -20.11 11.58 -21.23
N ILE A 61 -20.04 12.89 -21.45
CA ILE A 61 -20.95 13.59 -22.37
C ILE A 61 -20.29 13.58 -23.75
N GLY A 62 -20.86 12.80 -24.67
CA GLY A 62 -20.35 12.67 -26.05
C GLY A 62 -20.73 13.85 -26.94
N ASN A 63 -21.89 14.46 -26.70
CA ASN A 63 -22.35 15.64 -27.44
C ASN A 63 -23.31 16.48 -26.58
N ALA A 64 -23.38 17.78 -26.85
CA ALA A 64 -24.34 18.70 -26.25
C ALA A 64 -24.87 19.67 -27.31
N VAL A 65 -26.17 19.61 -27.58
CA VAL A 65 -26.86 20.48 -28.53
C VAL A 65 -27.69 21.48 -27.77
N PHE A 66 -27.38 22.76 -27.95
CA PHE A 66 -28.06 23.86 -27.28
C PHE A 66 -29.24 24.38 -28.08
N SER A 67 -30.30 24.75 -27.37
CA SER A 67 -31.43 25.56 -27.86
C SER A 67 -31.64 26.72 -26.89
N SER A 68 -32.56 27.63 -27.20
CA SER A 68 -32.81 28.84 -26.38
C SER A 68 -33.24 28.57 -24.94
N SER A 69 -33.70 27.37 -24.60
CA SER A 69 -34.16 27.04 -23.23
C SER A 69 -33.86 25.61 -22.78
N THR A 70 -33.29 24.78 -23.67
CA THR A 70 -32.97 23.38 -23.36
C THR A 70 -31.60 23.00 -23.89
N VAL A 71 -30.91 22.09 -23.19
CA VAL A 71 -29.70 21.43 -23.69
C VAL A 71 -29.99 19.95 -23.84
N LYS A 72 -29.73 19.42 -25.04
CA LYS A 72 -29.84 17.99 -25.34
C LYS A 72 -28.45 17.37 -25.21
N LEU A 73 -28.25 16.52 -24.21
CA LEU A 73 -26.99 15.83 -23.94
C LEU A 73 -27.03 14.40 -24.46
N THR A 74 -25.92 13.94 -25.04
CA THR A 74 -25.69 12.52 -25.32
C THR A 74 -24.75 11.96 -24.27
N LEU A 75 -25.28 11.13 -23.36
CA LEU A 75 -24.52 10.43 -22.33
C LEU A 75 -24.01 9.10 -22.87
N VAL A 76 -22.74 8.76 -22.61
CA VAL A 76 -22.14 7.49 -23.02
C VAL A 76 -21.47 6.84 -21.80
N ASN A 77 -21.85 5.61 -21.48
CA ASN A 77 -21.16 4.81 -20.48
C ASN A 77 -19.84 4.26 -21.07
N THR A 78 -18.70 4.74 -20.57
CA THR A 78 -17.35 4.29 -20.95
C THR A 78 -16.74 3.32 -19.93
N GLY A 79 -17.50 2.96 -18.90
CA GLY A 79 -17.12 1.97 -17.90
C GLY A 79 -17.22 0.54 -18.42
N SER A 80 -16.78 -0.41 -17.61
CA SER A 80 -16.87 -1.85 -17.92
C SER A 80 -18.15 -2.49 -17.38
N VAL A 81 -18.98 -1.74 -16.65
CA VAL A 81 -20.23 -2.21 -16.02
C VAL A 81 -21.39 -1.29 -16.39
N GLY A 82 -22.62 -1.81 -16.32
CA GLY A 82 -23.82 -1.02 -16.54
C GLY A 82 -24.01 0.07 -15.48
N ILE A 83 -24.40 1.26 -15.92
CA ILE A 83 -24.66 2.43 -15.07
C ILE A 83 -26.15 2.73 -15.05
N ARG A 84 -26.68 3.01 -13.85
CA ARG A 84 -28.04 3.53 -13.68
C ARG A 84 -27.96 4.99 -13.24
N VAL A 85 -28.23 5.93 -14.14
CA VAL A 85 -28.25 7.37 -13.83
C VAL A 85 -29.57 7.72 -13.12
N ARG A 86 -29.48 8.45 -12.01
CA ARG A 86 -30.63 8.84 -11.16
C ARG A 86 -30.97 10.32 -11.21
N ALA A 87 -29.96 11.16 -11.32
CA ALA A 87 -30.15 12.61 -11.32
C ALA A 87 -29.10 13.29 -12.18
N ILE A 88 -29.49 14.41 -12.79
CA ILE A 88 -28.59 15.32 -13.49
C ILE A 88 -28.85 16.73 -12.96
N TYR A 89 -27.78 17.41 -12.59
CA TYR A 89 -27.80 18.78 -12.12
C TYR A 89 -27.11 19.68 -13.13
N VAL A 90 -27.61 20.90 -13.28
CA VAL A 90 -27.00 21.96 -14.09
C VAL A 90 -26.75 23.14 -13.15
N ASN A 91 -25.48 23.52 -12.99
CA ASN A 91 -25.04 24.55 -12.04
C ASN A 91 -25.60 24.30 -10.63
N GLU A 92 -25.42 23.07 -10.13
CA GLU A 92 -25.92 22.57 -8.83
C GLU A 92 -27.46 22.57 -8.65
N THR A 93 -28.23 22.96 -9.66
CA THR A 93 -29.69 22.90 -9.64
C THR A 93 -30.16 21.60 -10.30
N PRO A 94 -31.07 20.81 -9.69
CA PRO A 94 -31.59 19.60 -10.31
C PRO A 94 -32.30 19.93 -11.63
N ALA A 95 -31.77 19.41 -12.74
CA ALA A 95 -32.32 19.64 -14.09
C ALA A 95 -33.09 18.42 -14.61
N TRP A 96 -32.76 17.23 -14.11
CA TRP A 96 -33.48 15.99 -14.39
C TRP A 96 -33.39 15.00 -13.23
N GLN A 97 -34.47 14.26 -12.99
CA GLN A 97 -34.53 13.15 -12.05
C GLN A 97 -35.31 12.00 -12.71
N GLY A 98 -34.80 10.78 -12.59
CA GLY A 98 -35.44 9.62 -13.19
C GLY A 98 -34.60 8.35 -13.07
N GLN A 99 -34.79 7.44 -14.03
CA GLN A 99 -33.96 6.25 -14.17
C GLN A 99 -33.57 6.11 -15.63
N LEU A 100 -32.26 6.13 -15.88
CA LEU A 100 -31.68 5.87 -17.20
C LEU A 100 -30.61 4.80 -17.04
N ASP A 101 -30.89 3.61 -17.58
CA ASP A 101 -29.98 2.47 -17.56
C ASP A 101 -29.12 2.50 -18.85
N LEU A 102 -27.80 2.50 -18.69
CA LEU A 102 -26.81 2.56 -19.77
C LEU A 102 -25.89 1.34 -19.71
N ALA A 103 -25.97 0.45 -20.71
CA ALA A 103 -24.97 -0.60 -20.89
C ALA A 103 -23.61 0.00 -21.30
N PRO A 104 -22.48 -0.69 -21.04
CA PRO A 104 -21.17 -0.26 -21.54
C PRO A 104 -21.19 0.04 -23.05
N GLY A 105 -20.72 1.22 -23.42
CA GLY A 105 -20.69 1.71 -24.80
C GLY A 105 -22.02 2.22 -25.35
N GLN A 106 -23.14 2.08 -24.62
CA GLN A 106 -24.45 2.52 -25.10
C GLN A 106 -24.62 4.03 -24.90
N PRO A 107 -24.91 4.80 -25.97
CA PRO A 107 -25.29 6.20 -25.86
C PRO A 107 -26.79 6.34 -25.49
N ALA A 108 -27.13 7.39 -24.76
CA ALA A 108 -28.52 7.84 -24.58
C ALA A 108 -28.61 9.36 -24.64
N GLU A 109 -29.73 9.85 -25.16
CA GLU A 109 -30.00 11.28 -25.23
C GLU A 109 -30.95 11.73 -24.13
N ILE A 110 -30.66 12.88 -23.51
CA ILE A 110 -31.48 13.48 -22.48
C ILE A 110 -31.61 14.99 -22.72
N SER A 111 -32.84 15.50 -22.67
CA SER A 111 -33.10 16.93 -22.79
C SER A 111 -33.28 17.53 -21.40
N LEU A 112 -32.48 18.54 -21.08
CA LEU A 112 -32.51 19.25 -19.81
C LEU A 112 -32.99 20.67 -20.03
N SER A 113 -33.87 21.16 -19.15
CA SER A 113 -34.22 22.58 -19.09
C SER A 113 -33.08 23.35 -18.44
N VAL A 114 -32.61 24.43 -19.08
CA VAL A 114 -31.50 25.24 -18.56
C VAL A 114 -32.03 26.64 -18.23
N PRO A 115 -31.83 27.13 -17.00
CA PRO A 115 -32.18 28.50 -16.65
C PRO A 115 -31.15 29.49 -17.22
N GLY A 116 -31.53 30.23 -18.27
CA GLY A 116 -30.82 31.40 -18.79
C GLY A 116 -29.79 31.14 -19.89
N ASP A 117 -29.31 32.24 -20.51
CA ASP A 117 -28.37 32.27 -21.64
C ASP A 117 -26.89 32.16 -21.18
N ASN A 118 -26.58 31.22 -20.30
CA ASN A 118 -25.22 31.06 -19.80
C ASN A 118 -24.30 30.42 -20.87
N LEU A 119 -23.13 31.04 -21.10
CA LEU A 119 -22.10 30.56 -22.05
C LEU A 119 -21.43 29.25 -21.60
N LEU A 120 -21.43 28.97 -20.29
CA LEU A 120 -20.82 27.79 -19.68
C LEU A 120 -21.80 27.15 -18.67
N LEU A 121 -22.01 25.84 -18.82
CA LEU A 121 -22.81 25.04 -17.90
C LEU A 121 -21.95 23.98 -17.22
N TRP A 122 -22.09 23.82 -15.90
CA TRP A 122 -21.57 22.69 -15.15
C TRP A 122 -22.63 21.62 -15.04
N VAL A 123 -22.47 20.52 -15.78
CA VAL A 123 -23.39 19.39 -15.76
C VAL A 123 -22.85 18.32 -14.83
N LYS A 124 -23.58 18.00 -13.76
CA LYS A 124 -23.25 16.93 -12.82
C LYS A 124 -24.20 15.76 -12.98
N VAL A 125 -23.68 14.61 -13.36
CA VAL A 125 -24.47 13.37 -13.58
C VAL A 125 -24.20 12.41 -12.43
N CYS A 126 -25.24 11.91 -11.76
CA CYS A 126 -25.11 11.02 -10.60
C CYS A 126 -25.76 9.65 -10.84
N SER A 127 -25.05 8.57 -10.47
CA SER A 127 -25.51 7.19 -10.57
C SER A 127 -26.26 6.73 -9.31
N ALA A 128 -27.00 5.62 -9.43
CA ALA A 128 -27.67 4.96 -8.31
C ALA A 128 -26.70 4.40 -7.26
N ARG A 129 -25.42 4.20 -7.61
CA ARG A 129 -24.36 3.73 -6.70
C ARG A 129 -23.64 4.88 -5.98
N GLY A 130 -24.09 6.12 -6.18
CA GLY A 130 -23.56 7.30 -5.47
C GLY A 130 -22.40 8.00 -6.16
N ASN A 131 -21.94 7.52 -7.32
CA ASN A 131 -20.93 8.23 -8.10
C ASN A 131 -21.53 9.47 -8.76
N CYS A 132 -20.78 10.57 -8.82
CA CYS A 132 -21.15 11.76 -9.58
C CYS A 132 -19.98 12.26 -10.42
N TRP A 133 -20.23 12.63 -11.67
CA TRP A 133 -19.24 13.20 -12.60
C TRP A 133 -19.67 14.60 -13.03
N ILE A 134 -18.70 15.52 -13.12
CA ILE A 134 -18.94 16.93 -13.46
C ILE A 134 -18.28 17.24 -14.80
N PHE A 135 -19.04 17.84 -15.72
CA PHE A 135 -18.61 18.18 -17.07
C PHE A 135 -18.85 19.66 -17.35
N PRO A 136 -17.84 20.41 -17.81
CA PRO A 136 -18.06 21.73 -18.39
C PRO A 136 -18.61 21.57 -19.81
N VAL A 137 -19.74 22.22 -20.10
CA VAL A 137 -20.38 22.21 -21.43
C VAL A 137 -20.50 23.65 -21.94
N PHE A 138 -19.94 23.90 -23.13
CA PHE A 138 -19.86 25.23 -23.73
C PHE A 138 -20.89 25.39 -24.85
N ASN A 139 -21.62 26.51 -24.85
CA ASN A 139 -22.52 26.84 -25.94
C ASN A 139 -21.75 27.52 -27.09
N SER A 140 -21.36 26.74 -28.10
CA SER A 140 -20.60 27.24 -29.26
C SER A 140 -21.44 28.09 -30.23
N SER A 141 -22.77 28.05 -30.16
CA SER A 141 -23.65 28.78 -31.08
C SER A 141 -23.68 30.30 -30.86
N LEU A 142 -22.97 30.81 -29.84
CA LEU A 142 -22.83 32.25 -29.55
C LEU A 142 -21.56 32.88 -30.15
N THR A 143 -20.81 32.16 -30.98
CA THR A 143 -19.61 32.68 -31.64
C THR A 143 -19.77 32.74 -33.16
N THR A 144 -20.59 33.68 -33.66
CA THR A 144 -20.37 34.19 -35.02
C THR A 144 -19.19 35.14 -34.99
N PRO A 145 -18.08 34.86 -35.69
CA PRO A 145 -16.98 35.81 -35.82
C PRO A 145 -17.43 36.94 -36.73
N THR A 146 -17.74 38.10 -36.16
CA THR A 146 -17.74 39.34 -36.93
C THR A 146 -16.28 39.68 -37.21
N THR A 147 -15.93 39.74 -38.50
CA THR A 147 -14.62 40.18 -39.00
C THR A 147 -14.24 41.53 -38.38
N PRO A 148 -13.00 41.69 -37.87
CA PRO A 148 -12.60 42.93 -37.22
C PRO A 148 -12.50 44.07 -38.25
N PRO A 149 -13.06 45.25 -37.98
CA PRO A 149 -12.76 46.45 -38.75
C PRO A 149 -11.28 46.84 -38.58
N PRO A 150 -10.68 47.53 -39.57
CA PRO A 150 -9.28 47.91 -39.55
C PRO A 150 -8.94 48.76 -38.31
N PRO A 151 -7.75 48.58 -37.71
CA PRO A 151 -7.39 49.20 -36.45
C PRO A 151 -7.37 50.73 -36.57
N PRO A 152 -8.08 51.46 -35.70
CA PRO A 152 -7.92 52.90 -35.55
C PRO A 152 -6.49 53.22 -35.07
N PRO A 153 -5.95 54.41 -35.42
CA PRO A 153 -4.65 54.84 -34.92
C PRO A 153 -4.62 54.86 -33.38
N PRO A 154 -3.44 54.60 -32.76
CA PRO A 154 -3.34 54.43 -31.32
C PRO A 154 -3.87 55.67 -30.60
N PRO A 155 -4.88 55.54 -29.72
CA PRO A 155 -5.23 56.63 -28.83
C PRO A 155 -4.03 56.92 -27.91
N PRO A 156 -3.82 58.20 -27.53
CA PRO A 156 -2.79 58.55 -26.56
C PRO A 156 -2.98 57.71 -25.29
N PRO A 157 -1.88 57.30 -24.61
CA PRO A 157 -1.95 56.40 -23.47
C PRO A 157 -2.80 57.03 -22.38
N SER A 158 -4.09 56.68 -22.33
CA SER A 158 -4.87 56.83 -21.13
C SER A 158 -4.19 55.93 -20.11
N GLY A 159 -3.71 56.49 -19.00
CA GLY A 159 -3.15 55.73 -17.89
C GLY A 159 -4.23 54.81 -17.30
N GLY A 160 -4.49 53.68 -17.97
CA GLY A 160 -5.42 52.67 -17.55
C GLY A 160 -4.98 52.14 -16.20
N ALA A 161 -5.96 51.85 -15.34
CA ALA A 161 -5.68 51.14 -14.09
C ALA A 161 -4.90 49.85 -14.40
N PRO A 162 -3.97 49.42 -13.52
CA PRO A 162 -3.28 48.14 -13.70
C PRO A 162 -4.32 47.02 -13.78
N VAL A 163 -4.06 45.94 -14.53
CA VAL A 163 -4.91 44.74 -14.57
C VAL A 163 -4.03 43.52 -14.39
N PHE A 164 -4.37 42.67 -13.43
CA PHE A 164 -3.55 41.52 -13.05
C PHE A 164 -4.14 40.19 -13.53
N VAL A 165 -3.29 39.35 -14.11
CA VAL A 165 -3.66 38.01 -14.60
C VAL A 165 -2.74 36.97 -13.99
N ILE A 166 -3.31 35.86 -13.50
CA ILE A 166 -2.53 34.71 -12.99
C ILE A 166 -2.04 33.90 -14.19
N THR A 167 -0.73 33.89 -14.43
CA THR A 167 -0.11 33.28 -15.61
C THR A 167 0.46 31.89 -15.36
N SER A 168 0.81 31.55 -14.13
CA SER A 168 1.30 30.21 -13.74
C SER A 168 1.04 29.93 -12.27
N TYR A 169 0.86 28.66 -11.91
CA TYR A 169 0.72 28.23 -10.52
C TYR A 169 0.93 26.72 -10.39
N ASN A 170 1.22 26.24 -9.18
CA ASN A 170 1.15 24.79 -8.91
C ASN A 170 -0.32 24.35 -8.99
N SER A 171 -0.65 23.52 -9.98
CA SER A 171 -2.01 23.00 -10.16
C SER A 171 -2.44 22.05 -9.04
N THR A 172 -1.47 21.44 -8.36
CA THR A 172 -1.71 20.55 -7.22
C THR A 172 -0.66 20.78 -6.14
N ILE A 173 -1.10 20.78 -4.89
CA ILE A 173 -0.25 20.82 -3.70
C ILE A 173 -0.53 19.60 -2.86
N TYR A 174 0.54 19.01 -2.33
CA TYR A 174 0.49 17.82 -1.50
C TYR A 174 1.16 18.09 -0.15
N GLY A 175 0.74 17.36 0.87
CA GLY A 175 1.39 17.36 2.18
C GLY A 175 0.60 16.56 3.21
N GLN A 176 1.13 16.45 4.41
CA GLN A 176 0.41 15.84 5.54
C GLN A 176 -0.75 16.73 6.02
N PRO A 177 -1.81 16.15 6.62
CA PRO A 177 -2.84 16.93 7.27
C PRO A 177 -2.25 17.92 8.29
N GLY A 178 -2.63 19.20 8.20
CA GLY A 178 -2.14 20.28 9.06
C GLY A 178 -0.70 20.75 8.80
N SER A 179 0.03 20.15 7.85
CA SER A 179 1.39 20.58 7.50
C SER A 179 1.39 21.87 6.68
N THR A 180 2.55 22.51 6.57
CA THR A 180 2.74 23.69 5.70
C THR A 180 3.32 23.28 4.35
N ALA A 181 2.75 23.78 3.25
CA ALA A 181 3.25 23.60 1.90
C ALA A 181 3.46 24.96 1.19
N SER A 182 4.31 25.00 0.15
CA SER A 182 4.56 26.22 -0.61
C SER A 182 3.77 26.23 -1.91
N LEU A 183 2.96 27.27 -2.12
CA LEU A 183 2.32 27.59 -3.39
C LEU A 183 3.14 28.66 -4.12
N VAL A 184 3.53 28.40 -5.35
CA VAL A 184 4.21 29.36 -6.23
C VAL A 184 3.21 29.86 -7.27
N VAL A 185 3.04 31.18 -7.38
CA VAL A 185 2.09 31.80 -8.32
C VAL A 185 2.81 32.88 -9.14
N GLY A 186 2.73 32.79 -10.47
CA GLY A 186 3.12 33.86 -11.39
C GLY A 186 1.93 34.75 -11.70
N VAL A 187 2.11 36.06 -11.52
CA VAL A 187 1.10 37.08 -11.82
C VAL A 187 1.71 38.12 -12.75
N SER A 188 0.99 38.46 -13.82
CA SER A 188 1.38 39.48 -14.79
C SER A 188 0.48 40.69 -14.70
N ASN A 189 1.05 41.89 -14.84
CA ASN A 189 0.30 43.10 -15.08
C ASN A 189 0.23 43.36 -16.59
N THR A 190 -0.96 43.32 -17.17
CA THR A 190 -1.16 43.41 -18.63
C THR A 190 -1.32 44.84 -19.13
N GLU A 191 -1.32 45.84 -18.24
CA GLU A 191 -1.58 47.24 -18.56
C GLU A 191 -0.32 48.10 -18.46
N ASN A 192 -0.45 49.36 -18.88
CA ASN A 192 0.65 50.33 -19.01
C ASN A 192 1.00 51.09 -17.73
N SER A 193 0.33 50.81 -16.60
CA SER A 193 0.63 51.42 -15.30
C SER A 193 1.08 50.37 -14.29
N SER A 194 2.04 50.71 -13.43
CA SER A 194 2.43 49.83 -12.32
C SER A 194 1.35 49.80 -11.24
N GLY A 195 1.18 48.68 -10.54
CA GLY A 195 0.21 48.58 -9.47
C GLY A 195 0.54 47.54 -8.40
N ALA A 196 -0.15 47.64 -7.27
CA ALA A 196 -0.06 46.65 -6.19
C ALA A 196 -1.15 45.57 -6.35
N CYS A 197 -0.69 44.33 -6.58
CA CYS A 197 -1.54 43.14 -6.60
C CYS A 197 -1.40 42.40 -5.27
N ARG A 198 -2.53 42.11 -4.62
CA ARG A 198 -2.60 41.20 -3.47
C ARG A 198 -3.09 39.85 -3.96
N VAL A 199 -2.20 38.85 -3.92
CA VAL A 199 -2.54 37.46 -4.25
C VAL A 199 -3.12 36.82 -3.00
N GLU A 200 -4.36 36.35 -3.11
CA GLU A 200 -5.11 35.74 -2.01
C GLU A 200 -5.45 34.29 -2.36
N VAL A 201 -5.36 33.41 -1.36
CA VAL A 201 -5.71 32.00 -1.48
C VAL A 201 -6.85 31.71 -0.52
N TYR A 202 -7.93 31.16 -1.04
CA TYR A 202 -9.11 30.76 -0.31
C TYR A 202 -9.23 29.24 -0.27
N ASP A 203 -9.56 28.71 0.90
CA ASP A 203 -9.84 27.29 1.08
C ASP A 203 -11.19 26.89 0.46
N GLN A 204 -11.54 25.61 0.56
CA GLN A 204 -12.81 25.07 0.03
C GLN A 204 -14.05 25.67 0.71
N ALA A 205 -13.94 26.15 1.95
CA ALA A 205 -15.02 26.81 2.66
C ALA A 205 -15.14 28.30 2.30
N GLY A 206 -14.25 28.82 1.45
CA GLY A 206 -14.19 30.24 1.08
C GLY A 206 -13.51 31.11 2.13
N SER A 207 -12.78 30.53 3.09
CA SER A 207 -12.00 31.27 4.09
C SER A 207 -10.62 31.61 3.53
N LEU A 208 -10.10 32.79 3.87
CA LEU A 208 -8.77 33.23 3.43
C LEU A 208 -7.69 32.39 4.13
N ALA A 209 -7.00 31.54 3.38
CA ALA A 209 -5.95 30.65 3.88
C ALA A 209 -4.56 31.32 3.89
N ALA A 210 -4.25 32.14 2.88
CA ALA A 210 -3.00 32.91 2.83
C ALA A 210 -3.15 34.13 1.91
N SER A 211 -2.30 35.14 2.11
CA SER A 211 -2.19 36.26 1.17
C SER A 211 -0.79 36.86 1.16
N THR A 212 -0.44 37.51 0.04
CA THR A 212 0.78 38.32 -0.09
C THR A 212 0.54 39.47 -1.05
N THR A 213 1.18 40.62 -0.82
CA THR A 213 1.05 41.81 -1.69
C THR A 213 2.38 42.08 -2.38
N THR A 214 2.33 42.33 -3.68
CA THR A 214 3.51 42.70 -4.47
C THR A 214 3.18 43.82 -5.46
N THR A 215 4.17 44.65 -5.76
CA THR A 215 4.05 45.70 -6.78
C THR A 215 4.59 45.15 -8.10
N ILE A 216 3.74 45.15 -9.13
CA ILE A 216 4.07 44.62 -10.46
C ILE A 216 4.15 45.78 -11.45
N GLN A 217 5.30 45.92 -12.09
CA GLN A 217 5.52 46.93 -13.12
C GLN A 217 4.64 46.66 -14.35
N ALA A 218 4.32 47.70 -15.11
CA ALA A 218 3.58 47.60 -16.35
C ALA A 218 4.20 46.55 -17.29
N GLY A 219 3.37 45.70 -17.89
CA GLY A 219 3.80 44.63 -18.80
C GLY A 219 4.72 43.55 -18.19
N SER A 220 4.94 43.55 -16.88
CA SER A 220 5.87 42.62 -16.20
C SER A 220 5.14 41.47 -15.52
N THR A 221 5.85 40.36 -15.33
CA THR A 221 5.41 39.21 -14.54
C THR A 221 6.27 39.07 -13.28
N VAL A 222 5.64 38.80 -12.15
CA VAL A 222 6.30 38.52 -10.87
C VAL A 222 5.83 37.16 -10.35
N THR A 223 6.76 36.38 -9.80
CA THR A 223 6.45 35.14 -9.07
C THR A 223 6.43 35.41 -7.58
N VAL A 224 5.33 35.03 -6.92
CA VAL A 224 5.18 35.08 -5.46
C VAL A 224 5.13 33.67 -4.89
N ARG A 225 5.59 33.52 -3.64
CA ARG A 225 5.50 32.27 -2.88
C ARG A 225 4.61 32.49 -1.66
N LEU A 226 3.63 31.63 -1.47
CA LEU A 226 2.75 31.61 -0.30
C LEU A 226 3.00 30.33 0.50
N ALA A 227 3.04 30.44 1.83
CA ALA A 227 3.02 29.30 2.74
C ALA A 227 1.57 29.00 3.10
N LEU A 228 1.10 27.78 2.80
CA LEU A 228 -0.27 27.33 3.06
C LEU A 228 -0.26 26.27 4.15
N THR A 229 -1.12 26.41 5.16
CA THR A 229 -1.40 25.31 6.10
C THR A 229 -2.46 24.41 5.50
N LEU A 230 -2.13 23.15 5.24
CA LEU A 230 -3.04 22.19 4.64
C LEU A 230 -4.16 21.81 5.63
N PRO A 231 -5.32 21.34 5.13
CA PRO A 231 -6.42 20.88 5.99
C PRO A 231 -5.97 19.88 7.04
N GLY A 232 -6.52 19.98 8.26
CA GLY A 232 -6.18 19.07 9.37
C GLY A 232 -6.72 17.65 9.21
N THR A 233 -7.51 17.39 8.17
CA THR A 233 -8.04 16.06 7.84
C THR A 233 -7.47 15.65 6.49
N LYS A 234 -7.24 14.35 6.30
CA LYS A 234 -6.92 13.84 4.97
C LYS A 234 -8.11 14.11 4.04
N GLY A 235 -7.81 14.66 2.87
CA GLY A 235 -8.83 14.93 1.85
C GLY A 235 -8.21 15.37 0.53
N THR A 236 -9.02 15.32 -0.52
CA THR A 236 -8.80 16.12 -1.73
C THR A 236 -9.73 17.32 -1.69
N TYR A 237 -9.16 18.51 -1.78
CA TYR A 237 -9.84 19.79 -1.65
C TYR A 237 -9.66 20.63 -2.91
N THR A 238 -10.63 21.47 -3.23
CA THR A 238 -10.52 22.48 -4.30
C THR A 238 -10.41 23.85 -3.68
N TRP A 239 -9.28 24.51 -3.89
CA TRP A 239 -8.98 25.85 -3.36
C TRP A 239 -8.91 26.87 -4.49
N THR A 240 -9.03 28.16 -4.16
CA THR A 240 -9.10 29.24 -5.15
C THR A 240 -8.00 30.28 -4.92
N ILE A 241 -7.26 30.64 -5.96
CA ILE A 241 -6.32 31.76 -6.00
C ILE A 241 -7.04 32.94 -6.63
N LYS A 242 -6.95 34.14 -6.03
CA LYS A 242 -7.49 35.38 -6.58
C LYS A 242 -6.41 36.46 -6.64
N ALA A 243 -6.41 37.23 -7.72
CA ALA A 243 -5.57 38.42 -7.88
C ALA A 243 -6.40 39.66 -7.54
N TYR A 244 -6.21 40.22 -6.34
CA TYR A 244 -6.89 41.42 -5.88
C TYR A 244 -6.12 42.68 -6.28
N ASN A 245 -6.78 43.57 -7.01
CA ASN A 245 -6.23 44.82 -7.46
C ASN A 245 -6.48 45.92 -6.42
N SER A 246 -5.41 46.39 -5.79
CA SER A 246 -5.52 47.39 -4.72
C SER A 246 -5.93 48.77 -5.23
N TYR A 247 -5.77 49.04 -6.53
CA TYR A 247 -6.15 50.30 -7.14
C TYR A 247 -7.65 50.35 -7.45
N THR A 248 -8.21 49.29 -8.05
CA THR A 248 -9.63 49.24 -8.42
C THR A 248 -10.54 48.74 -7.30
N GLY A 249 -9.95 48.08 -6.29
CA GLY A 249 -10.68 47.46 -5.19
C GLY A 249 -11.44 46.19 -5.58
N ARG A 250 -11.08 45.56 -6.71
CA ARG A 250 -11.76 44.39 -7.28
C ARG A 250 -10.78 43.24 -7.55
N TYR A 251 -11.32 42.04 -7.78
CA TYR A 251 -10.53 40.91 -8.28
C TYR A 251 -10.46 40.95 -9.80
N ASP A 252 -9.26 40.85 -10.35
CA ASP A 252 -9.03 40.88 -11.80
C ASP A 252 -9.00 39.47 -12.42
N ASP A 253 -8.54 38.46 -11.68
CA ASP A 253 -8.49 37.06 -12.12
C ASP A 253 -8.68 36.10 -10.93
N SER A 254 -9.11 34.88 -11.24
CA SER A 254 -9.34 33.79 -10.30
C SER A 254 -9.03 32.43 -10.93
N LYS A 255 -8.29 31.58 -10.23
CA LYS A 255 -7.97 30.20 -10.65
C LYS A 255 -8.28 29.21 -9.54
N THR A 256 -8.67 27.99 -9.87
CA THR A 256 -8.78 26.90 -8.89
C THR A 256 -7.58 25.97 -9.00
N PHE A 257 -7.23 25.33 -7.89
CA PHE A 257 -6.18 24.31 -7.82
C PHE A 257 -6.55 23.24 -6.78
N THR A 258 -5.89 22.10 -6.87
CA THR A 258 -6.16 20.95 -6.00
C THR A 258 -5.20 20.94 -4.81
N VAL A 259 -5.73 20.68 -3.62
CA VAL A 259 -4.94 20.41 -2.41
C VAL A 259 -5.22 18.98 -1.98
N ARG A 260 -4.18 18.16 -1.81
CA ARG A 260 -4.27 16.78 -1.33
C ARG A 260 -3.55 16.67 0.02
N ALA A 261 -4.32 16.54 1.10
CA ALA A 261 -3.78 16.22 2.41
C ALA A 261 -3.67 14.68 2.51
N LEU A 262 -2.45 14.17 2.42
CA LEU A 262 -2.16 12.74 2.31
C LEU A 262 -1.65 12.15 3.62
N ASP A 263 -2.00 10.90 3.89
CA ASP A 263 -1.37 10.09 4.93
C ASP A 263 -0.90 8.76 4.36
N ILE A 264 0.07 8.13 5.03
CA ILE A 264 0.56 6.78 4.71
C ILE A 264 0.22 5.89 5.89
N LEU A 265 -0.55 4.85 5.60
CA LEU A 265 -1.07 3.93 6.60
C LEU A 265 -0.69 2.50 6.22
N PRO A 266 -0.42 1.63 7.20
CA PRO A 266 -0.39 0.19 6.94
C PRO A 266 -1.77 -0.22 6.40
N ASP A 267 -1.82 -0.87 5.24
CA ASP A 267 -3.07 -1.33 4.63
C ASP A 267 -3.35 -2.77 5.05
N THR A 268 -2.44 -3.68 4.70
CA THR A 268 -2.48 -5.07 5.12
C THR A 268 -1.09 -5.55 5.54
N SER A 269 -1.02 -6.27 6.66
CA SER A 269 0.17 -7.04 7.02
C SER A 269 0.02 -8.44 6.46
N ALA A 270 0.87 -8.78 5.50
CA ALA A 270 1.03 -10.15 5.06
C ALA A 270 2.01 -10.93 5.97
N VAL A 271 2.58 -10.30 6.99
CA VAL A 271 3.57 -10.91 7.90
C VAL A 271 2.86 -11.71 8.98
N LEU A 272 3.23 -12.97 9.11
CA LEU A 272 2.75 -13.90 10.12
C LEU A 272 3.62 -13.84 11.38
N PHE A 273 4.94 -13.72 11.19
CA PHE A 273 5.92 -13.67 12.26
C PHE A 273 7.18 -12.95 11.77
N TYR A 274 7.81 -12.18 12.65
CA TYR A 274 9.16 -11.67 12.43
C TYR A 274 9.92 -11.62 13.75
N THR A 275 11.24 -11.74 13.68
CA THR A 275 12.11 -11.49 14.84
C THR A 275 13.52 -11.08 14.41
N PRO A 276 14.07 -10.00 14.99
CA PRO A 276 15.47 -9.63 14.83
C PRO A 276 16.39 -10.39 15.81
N PHE A 277 15.86 -11.36 16.57
CA PHE A 277 16.60 -12.14 17.57
C PHE A 277 17.42 -11.34 18.60
N GLU A 278 17.00 -10.11 18.90
CA GLU A 278 17.57 -9.32 20.00
C GLU A 278 17.29 -9.93 21.38
N THR A 279 16.24 -10.75 21.47
CA THR A 279 15.86 -11.56 22.63
C THR A 279 15.28 -12.89 22.14
N PRO A 280 15.25 -13.95 22.98
CA PRO A 280 14.61 -15.20 22.59
C PRO A 280 13.14 -14.97 22.19
N PRO A 281 12.70 -15.39 21.00
CA PRO A 281 11.33 -15.18 20.57
C PRO A 281 10.35 -16.01 21.41
N SER A 282 9.19 -15.44 21.72
CA SER A 282 8.13 -16.15 22.44
C SER A 282 7.43 -17.17 21.54
N GLY A 283 6.95 -18.27 22.12
CA GLY A 283 6.25 -19.33 21.37
C GLY A 283 7.18 -20.22 20.52
N TRP A 284 8.47 -20.28 20.86
CA TRP A 284 9.41 -21.19 20.20
C TRP A 284 9.85 -22.33 21.12
N GLN A 285 10.05 -23.52 20.55
CA GLN A 285 10.41 -24.74 21.25
C GLN A 285 11.54 -25.47 20.54
N ALA A 286 12.53 -25.93 21.31
CA ALA A 286 13.63 -26.73 20.81
C ALA A 286 13.24 -28.20 20.63
N MET A 287 13.50 -28.73 19.45
CA MET A 287 13.44 -30.14 19.08
C MET A 287 14.86 -30.61 18.79
N GLY A 288 15.61 -30.87 19.85
CA GLY A 288 17.06 -31.05 19.78
C GLY A 288 17.84 -29.73 19.83
N GLY A 289 19.15 -29.87 20.01
CA GLY A 289 20.13 -28.79 20.03
C GLY A 289 20.07 -27.90 21.27
N LYS A 290 20.99 -26.94 21.31
CA LYS A 290 21.02 -25.84 22.28
C LYS A 290 20.78 -24.53 21.56
N TRP A 291 19.81 -23.77 22.02
CA TRP A 291 19.35 -22.52 21.40
C TRP A 291 19.47 -21.37 22.40
N ARG A 292 20.14 -20.28 22.02
CA ARG A 292 20.31 -19.08 22.85
C ARG A 292 20.60 -17.85 22.01
N ILE A 293 20.42 -16.67 22.59
CA ILE A 293 20.90 -15.42 21.99
C ILE A 293 22.41 -15.31 22.19
N ALA A 294 23.13 -15.08 21.11
CA ALA A 294 24.56 -14.82 21.08
C ALA A 294 24.81 -13.33 20.82
N THR A 295 25.39 -12.66 21.82
CA THR A 295 25.59 -11.21 21.79
C THR A 295 26.70 -10.79 20.82
N GLY A 296 26.42 -9.79 19.98
CA GLY A 296 27.38 -9.25 19.00
C GLY A 296 27.74 -10.21 17.86
N GLN A 297 26.97 -11.29 17.69
CA GLN A 297 27.17 -12.28 16.61
C GLN A 297 26.14 -12.14 15.48
N GLY A 298 25.29 -11.12 15.55
CA GLY A 298 24.26 -10.82 14.56
C GLY A 298 24.72 -9.96 13.40
N TRP A 299 23.82 -9.82 12.44
CA TRP A 299 23.98 -9.03 11.24
C TRP A 299 24.25 -7.57 11.58
N ALA A 300 25.30 -6.99 10.97
CA ALA A 300 25.79 -5.65 11.32
C ALA A 300 26.16 -5.45 12.81
N GLY A 301 26.48 -6.53 13.54
CA GLY A 301 26.96 -6.47 14.93
C GLY A 301 25.85 -6.51 15.99
N SER A 302 24.62 -6.83 15.62
CA SER A 302 23.48 -7.09 16.52
C SER A 302 23.66 -8.39 17.31
N ASN A 303 22.63 -8.79 18.06
CA ASN A 303 22.54 -10.15 18.60
C ASN A 303 22.03 -11.12 17.51
N ALA A 304 22.31 -12.41 17.66
CA ALA A 304 21.71 -13.45 16.81
C ALA A 304 21.21 -14.63 17.63
N LEU A 305 20.26 -15.38 17.08
CA LEU A 305 19.93 -16.69 17.62
C LEU A 305 21.03 -17.68 17.21
N GLN A 306 21.70 -18.29 18.18
CA GLN A 306 22.64 -19.36 17.98
C GLN A 306 21.94 -20.71 18.17
N GLY A 307 22.03 -21.58 17.15
CA GLY A 307 21.68 -23.00 17.24
C GLY A 307 22.94 -23.85 17.24
N VAL A 308 23.06 -24.76 18.21
CA VAL A 308 24.12 -25.78 18.26
C VAL A 308 23.47 -27.14 18.15
N ASP A 309 23.80 -27.87 17.09
CA ASP A 309 23.30 -29.23 16.88
C ASP A 309 23.81 -30.19 17.96
N ASP A 310 22.92 -31.08 18.41
CA ASP A 310 23.24 -32.18 19.33
C ASP A 310 22.74 -33.54 18.85
N ASN A 311 22.31 -33.64 17.59
CA ASN A 311 21.81 -34.85 16.96
C ASN A 311 20.54 -35.46 17.58
N LYS A 312 19.76 -34.73 18.41
CA LYS A 312 18.58 -35.29 19.10
C LYS A 312 17.22 -34.91 18.52
N GLY A 313 17.17 -34.06 17.50
CA GLY A 313 15.91 -33.71 16.86
C GLY A 313 15.50 -34.70 15.75
N PRO A 314 14.43 -34.40 15.00
CA PRO A 314 13.96 -35.22 13.88
C PRO A 314 15.09 -35.51 12.89
N SER A 315 15.22 -36.76 12.42
CA SER A 315 16.28 -37.19 11.50
C SER A 315 17.71 -36.90 11.97
N ARG A 316 17.92 -36.75 13.30
CA ARG A 316 19.18 -36.29 13.92
C ARG A 316 19.52 -34.83 13.65
N THR A 317 18.56 -34.02 13.26
CA THR A 317 18.73 -32.59 13.01
C THR A 317 18.13 -31.77 14.14
N SER A 318 18.83 -30.75 14.63
CA SER A 318 18.29 -29.85 15.66
C SER A 318 17.41 -28.77 15.05
N ILE A 319 16.17 -28.66 15.54
CA ILE A 319 15.19 -27.71 15.02
C ILE A 319 14.64 -26.83 16.15
N TYR A 320 14.63 -25.52 15.97
CA TYR A 320 13.90 -24.58 16.82
C TYR A 320 12.59 -24.24 16.13
N SER A 321 11.47 -24.68 16.68
CA SER A 321 10.16 -24.61 16.03
C SER A 321 9.29 -23.51 16.62
N TRP A 322 8.56 -22.81 15.77
CA TRP A 322 7.49 -21.90 16.17
C TRP A 322 6.22 -22.71 16.43
N SER A 323 5.61 -22.50 17.59
CA SER A 323 4.49 -23.33 18.06
C SER A 323 3.16 -23.05 17.34
N GLN A 324 3.09 -21.99 16.54
CA GLN A 324 1.88 -21.66 15.79
C GLN A 324 1.78 -22.50 14.52
N ALA A 325 0.60 -23.06 14.28
CA ALA A 325 0.35 -23.88 13.11
C ALA A 325 0.33 -23.03 11.83
N ILE A 326 0.97 -23.53 10.78
CA ILE A 326 1.00 -22.95 9.43
C ILE A 326 0.18 -23.75 8.41
N GLY A 327 -0.42 -24.88 8.81
CA GLY A 327 -1.16 -25.77 7.90
C GLY A 327 -2.40 -25.14 7.24
N GLY A 328 -2.90 -24.02 7.77
CA GLY A 328 -4.02 -23.25 7.19
C GLY A 328 -3.64 -22.36 6.00
N TYR A 329 -2.35 -22.16 5.72
CA TYR A 329 -1.90 -21.29 4.63
C TYR A 329 -1.50 -22.12 3.41
N SER A 330 -2.09 -21.79 2.25
CA SER A 330 -1.73 -22.41 0.97
C SER A 330 -0.42 -21.85 0.40
N HIS A 331 0.02 -20.69 0.86
CA HIS A 331 1.23 -20.01 0.40
C HIS A 331 1.90 -19.28 1.55
N ILE A 332 3.19 -19.52 1.74
CA ILE A 332 4.04 -18.85 2.72
C ILE A 332 5.36 -18.53 2.06
N ARG A 333 5.96 -17.42 2.44
CA ARG A 333 7.28 -16.99 2.02
C ARG A 333 8.08 -16.66 3.28
N THR A 334 9.33 -17.05 3.29
CA THR A 334 10.23 -16.79 4.41
C THR A 334 11.55 -16.24 3.93
N LEU A 335 12.18 -15.43 4.78
CA LEU A 335 13.51 -14.90 4.60
C LEU A 335 14.22 -14.93 5.95
N VAL A 336 15.48 -15.35 5.97
CA VAL A 336 16.35 -15.27 7.15
C VAL A 336 17.77 -14.90 6.73
N VAL A 337 18.46 -14.20 7.61
CA VAL A 337 19.87 -13.89 7.49
C VAL A 337 20.67 -14.95 8.26
N LEU A 338 21.57 -15.65 7.56
CA LEU A 338 22.33 -16.79 8.08
C LEU A 338 23.79 -16.40 8.28
N GLY A 339 24.31 -16.61 9.48
CA GLY A 339 25.67 -16.26 9.87
C GLY A 339 26.52 -17.44 10.33
N GLY A 340 27.82 -17.18 10.51
CA GLY A 340 28.81 -18.18 10.91
C GLY A 340 29.15 -19.17 9.81
N VAL A 341 29.01 -18.76 8.54
CA VAL A 341 29.25 -19.64 7.40
C VAL A 341 30.74 -19.69 7.07
N ASN A 342 31.39 -20.83 7.32
CA ASN A 342 32.79 -21.04 6.95
C ASN A 342 32.89 -21.89 5.69
N GLN A 343 33.86 -21.60 4.82
CA GLN A 343 33.98 -22.16 3.47
C GLN A 343 33.93 -23.69 3.37
N ASN A 344 34.28 -24.42 4.44
CA ASN A 344 34.38 -25.88 4.45
C ASN A 344 33.86 -26.50 5.76
N ASP A 345 32.88 -25.88 6.43
CA ASP A 345 32.37 -26.44 7.68
C ASP A 345 31.36 -27.59 7.49
N GLY A 346 30.74 -27.72 6.31
CA GLY A 346 29.81 -28.81 6.02
C GLY A 346 28.54 -28.80 6.86
N ILE A 347 28.25 -27.71 7.56
CA ILE A 347 27.09 -27.58 8.45
C ILE A 347 25.88 -27.14 7.62
N ASP A 348 24.78 -27.87 7.73
CA ASP A 348 23.50 -27.48 7.14
C ASP A 348 22.80 -26.48 8.05
N ARG A 349 22.33 -25.37 7.47
CA ARG A 349 21.62 -24.31 8.21
C ARG A 349 20.56 -23.64 7.35
N GLY A 350 19.40 -23.37 7.93
CA GLY A 350 18.28 -22.74 7.21
C GLY A 350 16.97 -22.84 7.98
N PHE A 351 15.87 -23.11 7.27
CA PHE A 351 14.55 -23.30 7.87
C PHE A 351 13.97 -24.68 7.59
N ALA A 352 13.02 -25.09 8.44
CA ALA A 352 12.29 -26.34 8.36
C ALA A 352 10.78 -26.12 8.27
N PHE A 353 10.12 -26.84 7.35
CA PHE A 353 8.68 -27.01 7.30
C PHE A 353 8.34 -28.38 7.88
N LEU A 354 7.80 -28.37 9.10
CA LEU A 354 7.67 -29.54 9.97
C LEU A 354 6.30 -30.19 9.83
N ASP A 355 6.27 -31.50 9.62
CA ASP A 355 5.08 -32.32 9.81
C ASP A 355 5.22 -33.07 11.14
N ILE A 356 4.54 -32.53 12.16
CA ILE A 356 4.53 -33.07 13.52
C ILE A 356 3.15 -33.68 13.76
N SER A 357 2.90 -34.81 13.11
CA SER A 357 1.79 -35.68 13.50
C SER A 357 2.24 -36.60 14.66
N GLN A 358 1.31 -37.23 15.36
CA GLN A 358 1.67 -38.16 16.45
C GLN A 358 2.49 -39.37 15.97
N THR A 359 2.48 -39.68 14.68
CA THR A 359 3.11 -40.88 14.09
C THR A 359 4.29 -40.58 13.18
N THR A 360 4.44 -39.34 12.68
CA THR A 360 5.54 -38.91 11.81
C THR A 360 6.19 -37.65 12.37
N ARG A 361 7.51 -37.70 12.53
CA ARG A 361 8.36 -36.52 12.75
C ARG A 361 9.18 -36.28 11.50
N GLY A 362 8.53 -35.75 10.47
CA GLY A 362 9.16 -35.43 9.19
C GLY A 362 9.35 -33.93 9.03
N PHE A 363 10.26 -33.53 8.16
CA PHE A 363 10.40 -32.13 7.76
C PHE A 363 10.89 -31.99 6.33
N TYR A 364 10.56 -30.86 5.70
CA TYR A 364 11.33 -30.33 4.58
C TYR A 364 12.31 -29.29 5.08
N GLY A 365 13.59 -29.46 4.81
CA GLY A 365 14.62 -28.46 5.08
C GLY A 365 14.89 -27.64 3.83
N VAL A 366 15.05 -26.32 3.98
CA VAL A 366 15.62 -25.46 2.95
C VAL A 366 16.86 -24.85 3.55
N VAL A 367 18.02 -25.31 3.10
CA VAL A 367 19.29 -25.13 3.81
C VAL A 367 20.41 -24.71 2.88
N ILE A 368 21.46 -24.14 3.47
CA ILE A 368 22.76 -23.98 2.83
C ILE A 368 23.82 -24.84 3.50
N GLN A 369 24.73 -25.39 2.69
CA GLN A 369 25.87 -26.18 3.14
C GLN A 369 27.16 -25.73 2.45
N PRO A 370 28.12 -25.14 3.16
CA PRO A 370 29.42 -24.82 2.60
C PRO A 370 30.27 -26.08 2.41
N SER A 371 30.84 -26.26 1.22
CA SER A 371 31.71 -27.40 0.93
C SER A 371 32.67 -27.10 -0.21
N LYS A 372 33.96 -27.36 0.01
CA LYS A 372 35.04 -27.31 -1.00
C LYS A 372 35.07 -25.99 -1.79
N GLY A 373 34.90 -24.87 -1.10
CA GLY A 373 34.91 -23.55 -1.74
C GLY A 373 33.58 -23.10 -2.35
N ASN A 374 32.53 -23.90 -2.21
CA ASN A 374 31.17 -23.58 -2.66
C ASN A 374 30.22 -23.44 -1.47
N VAL A 375 29.06 -22.84 -1.71
CA VAL A 375 27.87 -22.94 -0.87
C VAL A 375 26.79 -23.64 -1.66
N ILE A 376 26.31 -24.75 -1.13
CA ILE A 376 25.29 -25.58 -1.75
C ILE A 376 23.94 -25.18 -1.17
N LEU A 377 23.03 -24.67 -2.00
CA LEU A 377 21.62 -24.48 -1.65
C LEU A 377 20.89 -25.80 -1.88
N LYS A 378 20.15 -26.29 -0.88
CA LYS A 378 19.44 -27.57 -0.94
C LYS A 378 18.00 -27.44 -0.47
N VAL A 379 17.16 -28.32 -0.99
CA VAL A 379 15.90 -28.68 -0.35
C VAL A 379 15.96 -30.17 -0.04
N GLU A 380 15.78 -30.50 1.25
CA GLU A 380 15.95 -31.84 1.80
C GLU A 380 14.65 -32.35 2.41
N LEU A 381 14.47 -33.66 2.41
CA LEU A 381 13.39 -34.38 3.08
C LEU A 381 13.99 -35.18 4.24
N GLY A 382 13.65 -34.77 5.46
CA GLY A 382 13.96 -35.47 6.70
C GLY A 382 12.82 -36.41 7.10
N THR A 383 13.15 -37.67 7.31
CA THR A 383 12.23 -38.73 7.76
C THR A 383 12.87 -39.55 8.89
N THR A 384 12.12 -40.50 9.46
CA THR A 384 12.68 -41.46 10.44
C THR A 384 13.82 -42.31 9.88
N SER A 385 13.91 -42.48 8.56
CA SER A 385 15.03 -43.17 7.90
C SER A 385 16.28 -42.32 7.67
N GLY A 386 16.21 -41.00 7.91
CA GLY A 386 17.29 -40.06 7.68
C GLY A 386 16.91 -38.92 6.75
N ILE A 387 17.92 -38.21 6.27
CA ILE A 387 17.81 -37.05 5.39
C ILE A 387 18.13 -37.47 3.95
N SER A 388 17.36 -36.96 2.99
CA SER A 388 17.61 -37.11 1.55
C SER A 388 17.46 -35.78 0.84
N ASP A 389 18.38 -35.47 -0.08
CA ASP A 389 18.30 -34.25 -0.90
C ASP A 389 17.23 -34.44 -1.98
N LEU A 390 16.20 -33.59 -1.99
CA LEU A 390 15.22 -33.56 -3.07
C LEU A 390 15.76 -32.83 -4.29
N ASN A 391 16.47 -31.73 -4.07
CA ASN A 391 17.18 -30.97 -5.10
C ASN A 391 18.31 -30.13 -4.49
N GLN A 392 19.34 -29.84 -5.26
CA GLN A 392 20.45 -28.98 -4.84
C GLN A 392 21.10 -28.22 -5.99
N VAL A 393 21.70 -27.08 -5.69
CA VAL A 393 22.50 -26.27 -6.61
C VAL A 393 23.69 -25.67 -5.86
N SER A 394 24.85 -25.61 -6.51
CA SER A 394 26.07 -25.02 -5.93
C SER A 394 26.32 -23.62 -6.47
N ALA A 395 26.80 -22.72 -5.61
CA ALA A 395 27.35 -21.42 -5.97
C ALA A 395 28.72 -21.22 -5.33
N GLY A 396 29.53 -20.30 -5.85
CA GLY A 396 30.81 -19.96 -5.23
C GLY A 396 30.63 -19.38 -3.83
N TYR A 397 31.50 -19.75 -2.90
CA TYR A 397 31.54 -19.12 -1.57
C TYR A 397 31.99 -17.65 -1.68
N SER A 398 31.24 -16.74 -1.07
CA SER A 398 31.48 -15.29 -1.16
C SER A 398 31.67 -14.60 0.18
N SER A 399 31.05 -15.09 1.26
CA SER A 399 30.97 -14.38 2.55
C SER A 399 30.71 -15.32 3.72
N SER A 400 30.82 -14.81 4.95
CA SER A 400 30.42 -15.52 6.19
C SER A 400 28.95 -15.38 6.54
N TRP A 401 28.22 -14.58 5.75
CA TRP A 401 26.80 -14.33 5.88
C TRP A 401 26.09 -14.45 4.54
N TYR A 402 24.85 -14.96 4.58
CA TYR A 402 23.99 -15.11 3.41
C TYR A 402 22.56 -14.77 3.77
N ILE A 403 21.76 -14.41 2.76
CA ILE A 403 20.31 -14.27 2.91
C ILE A 403 19.67 -15.46 2.19
N LEU A 404 18.87 -16.21 2.93
CA LEU A 404 18.11 -17.32 2.36
C LEU A 404 16.65 -16.90 2.26
N TYR A 405 16.08 -17.07 1.07
CA TYR A 405 14.66 -16.87 0.80
C TYR A 405 14.03 -18.18 0.34
N CYS A 406 12.80 -18.44 0.77
CA CYS A 406 12.00 -19.56 0.26
C CYS A 406 10.54 -19.18 0.11
N GLY A 407 9.96 -19.40 -1.07
CA GLY A 407 8.53 -19.49 -1.28
C GLY A 407 8.06 -20.95 -1.16
N TYR A 408 7.12 -21.21 -0.27
CA TYR A 408 6.39 -22.46 -0.12
C TYR A 408 4.95 -22.29 -0.60
N SER A 409 4.45 -23.26 -1.36
CA SER A 409 3.03 -23.37 -1.66
C SER A 409 2.56 -24.81 -1.58
N ARG A 410 1.26 -24.99 -1.32
CA ARG A 410 0.62 -26.28 -1.30
C ARG A 410 -0.67 -26.26 -2.09
N SER A 411 -0.80 -27.22 -3.00
CA SER A 411 -2.00 -27.46 -3.78
C SER A 411 -2.37 -28.94 -3.70
N GLY A 412 -3.50 -29.24 -3.05
CA GLY A 412 -3.85 -30.61 -2.68
C GLY A 412 -2.80 -31.25 -1.77
N GLY A 413 -2.27 -32.40 -2.18
CA GLY A 413 -1.21 -33.12 -1.47
C GLY A 413 0.22 -32.70 -1.86
N VAL A 414 0.39 -31.81 -2.83
CA VAL A 414 1.72 -31.46 -3.38
C VAL A 414 2.23 -30.17 -2.75
N ASN A 415 3.40 -30.27 -2.13
CA ASN A 415 4.18 -29.16 -1.62
C ASN A 415 5.16 -28.69 -2.71
N SER A 416 5.30 -27.39 -2.89
CA SER A 416 6.23 -26.79 -3.85
C SER A 416 7.08 -25.73 -3.16
N PHE A 417 8.38 -25.77 -3.46
CA PHE A 417 9.40 -24.89 -2.90
C PHE A 417 10.11 -24.14 -4.02
N SER A 418 10.35 -22.85 -3.81
CA SER A 418 11.19 -22.01 -4.66
C SER A 418 12.16 -21.25 -3.76
N ALA A 419 13.41 -21.70 -3.70
CA ALA A 419 14.43 -21.14 -2.84
C ALA A 419 15.41 -20.27 -3.62
N THR A 420 15.90 -19.20 -3.00
CA THR A 420 16.94 -18.34 -3.57
C THR A 420 17.94 -17.95 -2.50
N LEU A 421 19.22 -18.11 -2.82
CA LEU A 421 20.34 -17.73 -2.00
C LEU A 421 20.92 -16.41 -2.51
N TYR A 422 21.14 -15.46 -1.59
CA TYR A 422 21.85 -14.22 -1.87
C TYR A 422 23.10 -14.13 -0.99
N ASP A 423 24.12 -13.45 -1.51
CA ASP A 423 25.28 -13.07 -0.71
C ASP A 423 24.96 -11.92 0.26
N GLN A 424 25.96 -11.51 1.04
CA GLN A 424 25.85 -10.40 1.99
C GLN A 424 25.55 -9.02 1.35
N SER A 425 25.75 -8.88 0.03
CA SER A 425 25.44 -7.65 -0.72
C SER A 425 24.05 -7.72 -1.37
N GLY A 426 23.34 -8.84 -1.22
CA GLY A 426 22.02 -9.07 -1.78
C GLY A 426 22.06 -9.50 -3.25
N VAL A 427 23.22 -9.88 -3.79
CA VAL A 427 23.34 -10.45 -5.13
C VAL A 427 22.87 -11.91 -5.11
N GLY A 428 21.98 -12.27 -6.03
CA GLY A 428 21.49 -13.64 -6.16
C GLY A 428 22.60 -14.58 -6.64
N LEU A 429 22.89 -15.62 -5.86
CA LEU A 429 23.92 -16.61 -6.15
C LEU A 429 23.36 -17.87 -6.78
N ALA A 430 22.20 -18.32 -6.29
CA ALA A 430 21.59 -19.57 -6.70
C ALA A 430 20.08 -19.56 -6.49
N THR A 431 19.36 -20.26 -7.36
CA THR A 431 17.92 -20.50 -7.24
C THR A 431 17.63 -21.96 -7.55
N LEU A 432 16.72 -22.58 -6.80
CA LEU A 432 16.21 -23.92 -7.11
C LEU A 432 14.71 -24.00 -6.88
N GLN A 433 14.07 -24.91 -7.58
CA GLN A 433 12.66 -25.27 -7.38
C GLN A 433 12.52 -26.78 -7.25
N VAL A 434 11.60 -27.22 -6.40
CA VAL A 434 11.28 -28.65 -6.22
C VAL A 434 9.86 -28.81 -5.68
N SER A 435 9.24 -29.95 -5.97
CA SER A 435 7.94 -30.33 -5.41
C SER A 435 7.99 -31.75 -4.86
N ASP A 436 7.23 -32.02 -3.81
CA ASP A 436 7.12 -33.33 -3.17
C ASP A 436 5.78 -33.47 -2.44
N SER A 437 5.31 -34.70 -2.21
CA SER A 437 4.03 -34.99 -1.55
C SER A 437 4.16 -35.91 -0.33
N SER A 438 5.38 -36.11 0.17
CA SER A 438 5.66 -37.08 1.24
C SER A 438 5.16 -36.62 2.61
N LEU A 439 5.09 -35.30 2.85
CA LEU A 439 4.69 -34.73 4.14
C LEU A 439 3.56 -33.71 3.98
N SER A 440 2.92 -33.39 5.12
CA SER A 440 1.89 -32.36 5.23
C SER A 440 2.32 -31.32 6.28
N PRO A 441 3.22 -30.37 5.94
CA PRO A 441 3.78 -29.47 6.93
C PRO A 441 2.73 -28.64 7.67
N ASN A 442 2.86 -28.63 9.00
CA ASN A 442 1.97 -27.94 9.93
C ASN A 442 2.68 -26.89 10.78
N TYR A 443 4.01 -26.92 10.88
CA TYR A 443 4.79 -25.98 11.68
C TYR A 443 6.00 -25.47 10.91
N PHE A 444 6.56 -24.35 11.38
CA PHE A 444 7.76 -23.73 10.84
C PHE A 444 8.87 -23.72 11.90
N GLY A 445 10.13 -23.78 11.48
CA GLY A 445 11.27 -23.67 12.39
C GLY A 445 12.58 -23.31 11.71
N LEU A 446 13.61 -23.11 12.53
CA LEU A 446 15.00 -22.95 12.11
C LEU A 446 15.75 -24.25 12.32
N LEU A 447 16.66 -24.56 11.41
CA LEU A 447 17.32 -25.86 11.32
C LEU A 447 18.83 -25.71 11.36
N VAL A 448 19.49 -26.55 12.16
CA VAL A 448 20.95 -26.75 12.13
C VAL A 448 21.32 -28.23 12.24
N ASP A 449 22.24 -28.68 11.39
CA ASP A 449 22.84 -30.03 11.45
C ASP A 449 24.37 -29.98 11.35
N GLY A 450 25.05 -30.82 12.13
CA GLY A 450 26.50 -31.01 12.06
C GLY A 450 27.36 -29.95 12.74
N GLY A 451 26.78 -28.91 13.37
CA GLY A 451 27.57 -27.92 14.09
C GLY A 451 26.80 -26.73 14.66
N THR A 452 27.38 -25.52 14.54
CA THR A 452 26.81 -24.26 15.05
C THR A 452 26.40 -23.35 13.90
N ALA A 453 25.23 -22.73 14.01
CA ALA A 453 24.74 -21.72 13.07
C ALA A 453 24.19 -20.51 13.81
N PHE A 454 24.20 -19.35 13.14
CA PHE A 454 23.59 -18.12 13.63
C PHE A 454 22.48 -17.68 12.68
N PHE A 455 21.38 -17.20 13.27
CA PHE A 455 20.20 -16.73 12.57
C PHE A 455 19.89 -15.31 13.02
N ASP A 456 19.63 -14.45 12.06
CA ASP A 456 19.21 -13.08 12.26
C ASP A 456 18.07 -12.71 11.32
N ASP A 457 17.31 -11.66 11.64
CA ASP A 457 16.34 -11.02 10.76
C ASP A 457 15.39 -12.00 10.05
N LEU A 458 14.71 -12.85 10.83
CA LEU A 458 13.75 -13.82 10.32
C LEU A 458 12.41 -13.15 10.04
N VAL A 459 11.87 -13.36 8.84
CA VAL A 459 10.51 -12.97 8.45
C VAL A 459 9.78 -14.17 7.85
N LEU A 460 8.53 -14.38 8.27
CA LEU A 460 7.58 -15.35 7.74
C LEU A 460 6.30 -14.60 7.34
N ALA A 461 5.89 -14.70 6.08
CA ALA A 461 4.81 -13.90 5.52
C ALA A 461 4.03 -14.66 4.43
N THR A 462 2.80 -14.24 4.12
CA THR A 462 2.07 -14.62 2.90
C THR A 462 2.45 -13.71 1.72
N GLY A 463 2.91 -12.49 2.01
CA GLY A 463 3.54 -11.56 1.06
C GLY A 463 5.02 -11.89 0.84
N ASP A 464 5.66 -11.25 -0.15
CA ASP A 464 7.09 -11.47 -0.41
C ASP A 464 7.95 -10.66 0.57
N PRO A 465 8.65 -11.30 1.54
CA PRO A 465 9.44 -10.60 2.55
C PRO A 465 10.66 -9.87 1.98
N ARG A 466 11.01 -10.06 0.71
CA ARG A 466 12.07 -9.27 0.07
C ARG A 466 11.66 -7.84 -0.22
N TYR A 467 10.36 -7.53 -0.19
CA TYR A 467 9.84 -6.24 -0.62
C TYR A 467 8.88 -5.62 0.38
N VAL A 468 8.93 -4.29 0.48
CA VAL A 468 7.82 -3.48 1.00
C VAL A 468 7.14 -2.84 -0.19
N ASN A 469 5.81 -2.92 -0.26
CA ASN A 469 5.05 -2.26 -1.32
C ASN A 469 4.32 -1.03 -0.75
N VAL A 470 4.33 0.07 -1.50
CA VAL A 470 3.54 1.26 -1.19
C VAL A 470 2.63 1.57 -2.36
N THR A 471 1.32 1.61 -2.11
CA THR A 471 0.28 1.80 -3.13
C THR A 471 -0.39 3.16 -3.01
N GLY A 472 -1.21 3.54 -4.00
CA GLY A 472 -1.96 4.81 -3.97
C GLY A 472 -1.11 6.03 -4.35
N LEU A 473 0.03 5.80 -5.00
CA LEU A 473 0.95 6.83 -5.47
C LEU A 473 0.60 7.26 -6.89
N ASP A 474 0.88 8.51 -7.25
CA ASP A 474 0.86 8.91 -8.66
C ASP A 474 2.11 8.31 -9.36
N PRO A 475 2.03 7.87 -10.64
CA PRO A 475 3.18 7.29 -11.34
C PRO A 475 4.40 8.21 -11.37
N GLY A 476 5.59 7.63 -11.17
CA GLY A 476 6.85 8.37 -11.11
C GLY A 476 7.18 8.96 -9.73
N TRP A 477 6.28 8.89 -8.75
CA TRP A 477 6.60 9.20 -7.36
C TRP A 477 7.57 8.19 -6.80
N SER A 478 8.42 8.59 -5.85
CA SER A 478 9.37 7.67 -5.20
C SER A 478 9.08 7.54 -3.71
N VAL A 479 9.35 6.36 -3.16
CA VAL A 479 9.30 6.10 -1.73
C VAL A 479 10.67 5.64 -1.26
N GLU A 480 11.05 6.07 -0.07
CA GLU A 480 12.29 5.70 0.60
C GLU A 480 11.99 5.18 2.02
N ILE A 481 12.72 4.15 2.44
CA ILE A 481 12.78 3.68 3.83
C ILE A 481 14.11 4.11 4.44
N TRP A 482 14.05 4.85 5.53
CA TRP A 482 15.21 5.33 6.27
C TRP A 482 15.28 4.70 7.66
N ARG A 483 16.49 4.33 8.10
CA ARG A 483 16.82 3.97 9.49
C ARG A 483 17.74 5.06 10.05
N GLY A 484 17.19 5.99 10.81
CA GLY A 484 17.90 7.21 11.19
C GLY A 484 18.29 8.01 9.95
N SER A 485 19.59 8.24 9.74
CA SER A 485 20.12 8.93 8.54
C SER A 485 20.57 7.98 7.42
N THR A 486 20.37 6.67 7.58
CA THR A 486 20.79 5.67 6.58
C THR A 486 19.61 5.30 5.69
N LEU A 487 19.74 5.49 4.38
CA LEU A 487 18.79 4.98 3.40
C LEU A 487 18.91 3.46 3.33
N VAL A 488 17.80 2.76 3.61
CA VAL A 488 17.75 1.30 3.59
C VAL A 488 17.30 0.80 2.22
N ALA A 489 16.22 1.37 1.68
CA ALA A 489 15.65 0.97 0.39
C ALA A 489 14.90 2.13 -0.24
N SER A 490 14.77 2.11 -1.57
CA SER A 490 13.92 3.03 -2.31
C SER A 490 13.23 2.33 -3.48
N GLY A 491 12.16 2.93 -3.98
CA GLY A 491 11.42 2.44 -5.14
C GLY A 491 10.62 3.56 -5.79
N VAL A 492 10.39 3.46 -7.10
CA VAL A 492 9.57 4.40 -7.87
C VAL A 492 8.24 3.74 -8.20
N ALA A 493 7.15 4.48 -8.07
CA ALA A 493 5.80 4.06 -8.39
C ALA A 493 5.66 3.82 -9.90
N ASP A 494 5.23 2.62 -10.24
CA ASP A 494 4.95 2.24 -11.63
C ASP A 494 3.64 2.85 -12.15
N ALA A 495 3.22 2.45 -13.35
CA ALA A 495 1.97 2.92 -13.96
C ALA A 495 0.71 2.52 -13.17
N THR A 496 0.81 1.57 -12.23
CA THR A 496 -0.28 1.14 -11.34
C THR A 496 -0.28 1.91 -10.02
N GLY A 497 0.68 2.82 -9.81
CA GLY A 497 0.80 3.60 -8.58
C GLY A 497 1.39 2.79 -7.42
N VAL A 498 2.19 1.76 -7.72
CA VAL A 498 2.85 0.92 -6.72
C VAL A 498 4.36 1.12 -6.78
N ALA A 499 4.94 1.57 -5.66
CA ALA A 499 6.38 1.56 -5.46
C ALA A 499 6.78 0.28 -4.71
N ARG A 500 7.69 -0.50 -5.28
CA ARG A 500 8.25 -1.71 -4.66
C ARG A 500 9.66 -1.41 -4.18
N LEU A 501 9.88 -1.55 -2.88
CA LEU A 501 11.16 -1.27 -2.21
C LEU A 501 11.82 -2.60 -1.83
N ASP A 502 13.04 -2.84 -2.31
CA ASP A 502 13.80 -4.06 -2.01
C ASP A 502 14.50 -3.93 -0.65
N VAL A 503 14.01 -4.70 0.32
CA VAL A 503 14.46 -4.68 1.72
C VAL A 503 15.18 -5.96 2.12
N LYS A 504 15.56 -6.84 1.18
CA LYS A 504 16.10 -8.17 1.54
C LYS A 504 17.38 -8.14 2.39
N LEU A 505 18.17 -7.07 2.30
CA LEU A 505 19.37 -6.85 3.13
C LEU A 505 19.03 -6.46 4.58
N TYR A 506 17.87 -5.85 4.79
CA TYR A 506 17.37 -5.35 6.07
C TYR A 506 15.86 -5.58 6.13
N PRO A 507 15.42 -6.85 6.17
CA PRO A 507 14.01 -7.20 6.05
C PRO A 507 13.19 -6.74 7.26
N ILE A 508 13.85 -6.35 8.36
CA ILE A 508 13.27 -5.70 9.54
C ILE A 508 13.99 -4.35 9.73
N VAL A 509 13.27 -3.24 9.65
CA VAL A 509 13.81 -1.89 9.83
C VAL A 509 13.19 -1.26 11.07
N GLN A 510 14.02 -0.97 12.08
CA GLN A 510 13.59 -0.42 13.37
C GLN A 510 14.59 0.64 13.91
N PRO A 511 14.13 1.83 14.34
CA PRO A 511 12.91 2.48 13.85
C PRO A 511 13.01 2.78 12.34
N ALA A 512 11.87 2.95 11.67
CA ALA A 512 11.82 3.18 10.23
C ALA A 512 11.06 4.47 9.90
N THR A 513 11.56 5.26 8.96
CA THR A 513 10.86 6.42 8.42
C THR A 513 10.58 6.22 6.93
N LEU A 514 9.30 6.25 6.55
CA LEU A 514 8.87 6.26 5.15
C LEU A 514 8.80 7.70 4.66
N VAL A 515 9.51 7.99 3.58
CA VAL A 515 9.50 9.29 2.91
C VAL A 515 8.96 9.10 1.50
N VAL A 516 7.88 9.79 1.17
CA VAL A 516 7.29 9.82 -0.17
C VAL A 516 7.65 11.14 -0.84
N LYS A 517 8.15 11.05 -2.07
CA LYS A 517 8.51 12.20 -2.90
C LYS A 517 7.71 12.17 -4.20
N ASP A 518 7.33 13.34 -4.68
CA ASP A 518 6.69 13.48 -5.99
C ASP A 518 7.68 13.24 -7.14
N GLY A 519 7.20 13.32 -8.39
CA GLY A 519 8.04 13.14 -9.58
C GLY A 519 9.13 14.21 -9.77
N SER A 520 9.11 15.31 -8.99
CA SER A 520 10.18 16.31 -8.97
C SER A 520 11.24 16.05 -7.89
N GLY A 521 10.99 15.07 -7.01
CA GLY A 521 11.83 14.76 -5.86
C GLY A 521 11.51 15.57 -4.59
N ALA A 522 10.45 16.38 -4.61
CA ALA A 522 10.01 17.12 -3.43
C ALA A 522 9.33 16.17 -2.44
N ILE A 523 9.64 16.31 -1.14
CA ILE A 523 9.00 15.50 -0.09
C ILE A 523 7.55 15.90 0.04
N VAL A 524 6.67 14.93 -0.17
CA VAL A 524 5.22 15.06 -0.03
C VAL A 524 4.77 14.61 1.35
N LEU A 525 5.37 13.54 1.88
CA LEU A 525 4.90 12.86 3.08
C LEU A 525 6.08 12.20 3.77
N SER A 526 6.15 12.29 5.10
CA SER A 526 7.20 11.65 5.90
C SER A 526 6.61 11.13 7.20
N ARG A 527 6.66 9.81 7.42
CA ARG A 527 6.09 9.18 8.62
C ARG A 527 7.04 8.16 9.22
N THR A 528 7.24 8.26 10.53
CA THR A 528 8.03 7.31 11.32
C THR A 528 7.14 6.22 11.91
N TYR A 529 7.63 4.99 11.86
CA TYR A 529 7.05 3.80 12.45
C TYR A 529 8.09 3.13 13.35
N ASP A 530 7.62 2.41 14.37
CA ASP A 530 8.49 1.63 15.24
C ASP A 530 9.20 0.53 14.46
N VAL A 531 8.51 -0.07 13.48
CA VAL A 531 9.06 -1.10 12.62
C VAL A 531 8.42 -1.09 11.23
N VAL A 532 9.22 -1.34 10.20
CA VAL A 532 8.77 -1.69 8.85
C VAL A 532 9.40 -3.04 8.50
N VAL A 533 8.56 -4.00 8.12
CA VAL A 533 8.98 -5.38 7.82
C VAL A 533 8.71 -5.68 6.35
N GLY A 534 9.62 -6.42 5.71
CA GLY A 534 9.39 -6.99 4.39
C GLY A 534 8.11 -7.82 4.34
N GLY A 535 7.35 -7.69 3.27
CA GLY A 535 6.01 -8.24 3.13
C GLY A 535 4.89 -7.29 3.55
N TYR A 536 5.19 -6.14 4.16
CA TYR A 536 4.20 -5.10 4.42
C TYR A 536 3.72 -4.41 3.14
N VAL A 537 2.44 -4.04 3.15
CA VAL A 537 1.83 -3.14 2.17
C VAL A 537 1.35 -1.88 2.90
N PHE A 538 1.86 -0.74 2.46
CA PHE A 538 1.38 0.57 2.88
C PHE A 538 0.54 1.19 1.78
N ARG A 539 -0.39 2.05 2.16
CA ARG A 539 -1.22 2.79 1.24
C ARG A 539 -1.13 4.27 1.54
N VAL A 540 -0.85 5.06 0.50
CA VAL A 540 -0.99 6.51 0.52
C VAL A 540 -2.43 6.83 0.18
N ASP A 541 -3.14 7.44 1.12
CA ASP A 541 -4.53 7.84 0.95
C ASP A 541 -4.68 9.35 1.10
N PRO A 542 -5.41 9.99 0.18
CA PRO A 542 -5.90 11.34 0.36
C PRO A 542 -7.09 11.38 1.32
#